data_AF-V5SJH8-F1
#
_entry.id   AF-V5SJH8-F1
#
_cell.length_a   1.000
_cell.length_b   1.000
_cell.length_c   1.000
_cell.angle_alpha   90.00
_cell.angle_beta   90.00
_cell.angle_gamma   90.00
#
_symmetry.space_group_name_H-M   'P 1'
#
loop_
_entity.id
_entity.type
_entity.pdbx_description
1 polymer ?
#
loop_
_entity_poly.entity_id
_entity_poly.type
_entity_poly.pdbx_seq_one_letter_code
_entity_poly.pdbx_strand_id
1 'polypeptide(L)'
;MPIIPAKRVGRAAAAVVAATLTLTPAAAQDLSDPKWTPWLELGGFYGSNDTSRGEAVLWVPLAQSHNSVLFGEARGKLFEDDMREGNFAFGYRQMQANGWNVGFWGGYDIRESQFGNAFHQLAGGIEALSDRWDVRANAYLPLNDSETLSSFTSLASFHAVEINGPNIGLVTTTTVTNTVIDELALRGFDAEIGAKIFSTPLDLSGPSHELRLYAGAFHFDHADLPNSVTGPRVRAEWRMDDIIDQWAGSRLTLEAEYSHDQLRDDRVEVGARLRLPFGDSGTRVASRSLTAQERRMSEGLERDTDIVTNTATTQTTTAGTATEAVEDAKTGVRFDRVATVDGTGDLTTTSSAAGGNSLIIADGSAGDIVGAQTLQGDQTLQGGGATIQVRGVTSGIVVDFTAPGARPTLARGARDEILRISASNTHIAGVDLVGDGTVVPFSNNDGIYIHSGATNVKIDAVTITNAGEHGIYLTRHASADISNSLITQTGRQAVYGVGNNTFTVSNTNIVDASGGIRIGEQSDVTVSDVELRNAPWDGLTIFRESTVRVSRMSFENGGHGIFIDDQGVDFSLTDSALRGTFTFAGIRNMGTNVTFSGTGNTVDAGATFGLGFCHLVVPVTGTVVFDTGNCP
;
A
#
# COMPACT_ATOMS: atom_id res chain seq x y z
N MET A 1 32.43 -3.56 -17.61
CA MET A 1 32.63 -5.00 -17.34
C MET A 1 32.39 -5.27 -15.87
N PRO A 2 31.26 -5.89 -15.51
CA PRO A 2 31.16 -6.67 -14.28
C PRO A 2 30.92 -8.14 -14.59
N ILE A 3 31.53 -8.99 -13.78
CA ILE A 3 31.63 -10.44 -13.90
C ILE A 3 30.30 -11.05 -13.44
N ILE A 4 29.60 -11.73 -14.35
CA ILE A 4 28.40 -12.51 -14.08
C ILE A 4 28.82 -13.83 -13.40
N PRO A 5 28.27 -14.20 -12.23
CA PRO A 5 28.58 -15.49 -11.63
C PRO A 5 27.85 -16.60 -12.39
N ALA A 6 28.61 -17.59 -12.83
CA ALA A 6 28.12 -18.77 -13.53
C ALA A 6 27.12 -19.55 -12.66
N LYS A 7 25.85 -19.62 -13.10
CA LYS A 7 24.85 -20.55 -12.56
C LYS A 7 25.35 -21.98 -12.79
N ARG A 8 25.49 -22.73 -11.71
CA ARG A 8 25.78 -24.17 -11.74
C ARG A 8 24.61 -24.89 -12.41
N VAL A 9 24.86 -25.41 -13.61
CA VAL A 9 23.99 -26.38 -14.29
C VAL A 9 24.04 -27.68 -13.48
N GLY A 10 23.02 -27.91 -12.66
CA GLY A 10 22.79 -29.19 -12.00
C GLY A 10 22.47 -30.23 -13.06
N ARG A 11 23.39 -31.19 -13.24
CA ARG A 11 23.19 -32.35 -14.10
C ARG A 11 22.14 -33.27 -13.47
N ALA A 12 20.90 -33.20 -13.93
CA ALA A 12 19.90 -34.24 -13.68
C ALA A 12 20.17 -35.40 -14.66
N ALA A 13 20.57 -36.55 -14.11
CA ALA A 13 20.83 -37.76 -14.86
C ALA A 13 19.50 -38.35 -15.34
N ALA A 14 19.18 -38.16 -16.63
CA ALA A 14 18.13 -38.91 -17.30
C ALA A 14 18.61 -40.36 -17.47
N ALA A 15 18.14 -41.25 -16.58
CA ALA A 15 18.33 -42.69 -16.74
C ALA A 15 17.36 -43.20 -17.81
N VAL A 16 17.79 -43.14 -19.08
CA VAL A 16 17.12 -43.84 -20.19
C VAL A 16 17.32 -45.33 -19.99
N VAL A 17 16.30 -46.04 -19.51
CA VAL A 17 16.26 -47.50 -19.58
C VAL A 17 15.96 -47.87 -21.03
N ALA A 18 17.02 -48.06 -21.82
CA ALA A 18 16.92 -48.60 -23.15
C ALA A 18 16.56 -50.09 -23.06
N ALA A 19 15.26 -50.41 -23.09
CA ALA A 19 14.82 -51.76 -23.41
C ALA A 19 15.10 -51.99 -24.91
N THR A 20 16.14 -52.76 -25.20
CA THR A 20 16.47 -53.20 -26.56
C THR A 20 15.38 -54.14 -27.07
N LEU A 21 14.36 -53.57 -27.72
CA LEU A 21 13.43 -54.32 -28.55
C LEU A 21 14.17 -54.73 -29.83
N THR A 22 14.49 -56.02 -29.96
CA THR A 22 15.02 -56.58 -31.21
C THR A 22 13.94 -56.50 -32.29
N LEU A 23 13.98 -55.46 -33.13
CA LEU A 23 13.18 -55.37 -34.35
C LEU A 23 13.77 -56.33 -35.38
N THR A 24 13.11 -57.46 -35.61
CA THR A 24 13.39 -58.31 -36.78
C THR A 24 12.84 -57.65 -38.05
N PRO A 25 13.52 -57.76 -39.21
CA PRO A 25 13.05 -57.15 -40.45
C PRO A 25 11.73 -57.79 -40.91
N ALA A 26 10.84 -56.92 -41.40
CA ALA A 26 9.50 -57.22 -41.85
C ALA A 26 9.47 -58.35 -42.90
N ALA A 27 8.83 -59.47 -42.55
CA ALA A 27 8.34 -60.44 -43.51
C ALA A 27 7.13 -59.85 -44.25
N ALA A 28 6.97 -60.25 -45.52
CA ALA A 28 5.87 -59.85 -46.39
C ALA A 28 4.51 -59.91 -45.70
N GLN A 29 3.72 -58.83 -45.81
CA GLN A 29 2.39 -58.73 -45.20
C GLN A 29 1.43 -59.72 -45.85
N ASP A 30 1.04 -60.74 -45.10
CA ASP A 30 -0.20 -61.47 -45.34
C ASP A 30 -1.35 -60.54 -44.91
N LEU A 31 -1.93 -59.84 -45.88
CA LEU A 31 -3.14 -59.02 -45.68
C LEU A 31 -4.32 -59.99 -45.52
N SER A 32 -4.46 -60.56 -44.32
CA SER A 32 -5.71 -61.22 -43.90
C SER A 32 -6.87 -60.23 -43.96
N ASP A 33 -8.10 -60.73 -44.11
CA ASP A 33 -9.30 -59.89 -44.07
C ASP A 33 -9.26 -58.88 -42.91
N PRO A 34 -9.70 -57.63 -43.11
CA PRO A 34 -9.64 -56.58 -42.10
C PRO A 34 -10.31 -57.04 -40.79
N LYS A 35 -9.52 -57.17 -39.71
CA LYS A 35 -9.97 -57.69 -38.41
C LYS A 35 -10.43 -56.57 -37.48
N TRP A 36 -9.73 -55.43 -37.51
CA TRP A 36 -10.05 -54.25 -36.73
C TRP A 36 -10.65 -53.19 -37.64
N THR A 37 -11.77 -52.62 -37.22
CA THR A 37 -12.50 -51.59 -37.96
C THR A 37 -12.32 -50.23 -37.30
N PRO A 38 -12.33 -49.13 -38.09
CA PRO A 38 -12.37 -47.79 -37.53
C PRO A 38 -13.60 -47.60 -36.64
N TRP A 39 -13.51 -46.75 -35.63
CA TRP A 39 -14.62 -46.41 -34.74
C TRP A 39 -14.57 -44.96 -34.27
N LEU A 40 -15.74 -44.42 -33.95
CA LEU A 40 -15.93 -43.14 -33.27
C LEU A 40 -16.44 -43.44 -31.85
N GLU A 41 -15.85 -42.81 -30.85
CA GLU A 41 -16.32 -42.88 -29.47
C GLU A 41 -16.71 -41.48 -29.00
N LEU A 42 -17.88 -41.37 -28.37
CA LEU A 42 -18.39 -40.12 -27.81
C LEU A 42 -18.56 -40.30 -26.31
N GLY A 43 -17.94 -39.43 -25.52
CA GLY A 43 -17.91 -39.49 -24.06
C GLY A 43 -18.47 -38.25 -23.40
N GLY A 44 -19.08 -38.44 -22.24
CA GLY A 44 -19.50 -37.36 -21.34
C GLY A 44 -19.21 -37.72 -19.89
N PHE A 45 -18.61 -36.79 -19.16
CA PHE A 45 -18.11 -36.98 -17.81
C PHE A 45 -18.53 -35.83 -16.91
N TYR A 46 -18.98 -36.17 -15.71
CA TYR A 46 -19.26 -35.24 -14.63
C TYR A 46 -18.15 -35.36 -13.58
N GLY A 47 -17.47 -34.26 -13.32
CA GLY A 47 -16.37 -34.19 -12.37
C GLY A 47 -16.62 -33.18 -11.25
N SER A 48 -16.03 -33.42 -10.08
CA SER A 48 -15.95 -32.44 -8.99
C SER A 48 -15.13 -31.21 -9.39
N ASN A 49 -15.41 -30.04 -8.79
CA ASN A 49 -14.65 -28.80 -8.99
C ASN A 49 -14.59 -28.34 -10.45
N ASP A 50 -15.74 -28.36 -11.13
CA ASP A 50 -15.91 -27.86 -12.51
C ASP A 50 -15.04 -28.57 -13.57
N THR A 51 -14.81 -29.88 -13.39
CA THR A 51 -14.01 -30.68 -14.33
C THR A 51 -14.87 -31.54 -15.25
N SER A 52 -16.10 -31.11 -15.50
CA SER A 52 -17.02 -31.84 -16.39
C SER A 52 -16.60 -31.64 -17.84
N ARG A 53 -16.58 -32.71 -18.62
CA ARG A 53 -16.06 -32.70 -20.00
C ARG A 53 -16.83 -33.60 -20.94
N GLY A 54 -16.84 -33.23 -22.20
CA GLY A 54 -17.27 -34.08 -23.31
C GLY A 54 -16.10 -34.33 -24.25
N GLU A 55 -16.00 -35.54 -24.79
CA GLU A 55 -14.93 -35.91 -25.72
C GLU A 55 -15.45 -36.68 -26.93
N ALA A 56 -14.73 -36.54 -28.04
CA ALA A 56 -14.90 -37.36 -29.23
C ALA A 56 -13.56 -37.94 -29.65
N VAL A 57 -13.52 -39.25 -29.88
CA VAL A 57 -12.32 -39.99 -30.27
C VAL A 57 -12.57 -40.73 -31.58
N LEU A 58 -11.74 -40.46 -32.58
CA LEU A 58 -11.70 -41.21 -33.83
C LEU A 58 -10.46 -42.10 -33.84
N TRP A 59 -10.67 -43.41 -33.96
CA TRP A 59 -9.59 -44.38 -34.11
C TRP A 59 -9.68 -45.06 -35.47
N VAL A 60 -8.55 -45.13 -36.17
CA VAL A 60 -8.48 -45.66 -37.53
C VAL A 60 -7.32 -46.66 -37.66
N PRO A 61 -7.57 -47.91 -38.08
CA PRO A 61 -6.50 -48.82 -38.46
C PRO A 61 -5.93 -48.38 -39.82
N LEU A 62 -4.67 -47.97 -39.83
CA LEU A 62 -3.97 -47.48 -41.03
C LEU A 62 -3.36 -48.64 -41.82
N ALA A 63 -2.83 -49.64 -41.09
CA ALA A 63 -2.35 -50.89 -41.66
C ALA A 63 -2.52 -52.01 -40.62
N GLN A 64 -2.93 -53.20 -41.06
CA GLN A 64 -3.13 -54.35 -40.17
C GLN A 64 -2.68 -55.66 -40.80
N SER A 65 -2.29 -56.61 -39.95
CA SER A 65 -2.03 -58.01 -40.28
C SER A 65 -2.82 -58.91 -39.34
N HIS A 66 -2.62 -60.24 -39.42
CA HIS A 66 -3.26 -61.17 -38.49
C HIS A 66 -2.88 -60.93 -37.01
N ASN A 67 -1.73 -60.29 -36.73
CA ASN A 67 -1.19 -60.09 -35.38
C ASN A 67 -0.69 -58.67 -35.06
N SER A 68 -0.82 -57.69 -35.95
CA SER A 68 -0.31 -56.33 -35.72
C SER A 68 -1.21 -55.27 -36.32
N VAL A 69 -1.21 -54.08 -35.70
CA VAL A 69 -1.94 -52.91 -36.21
C VAL A 69 -1.12 -51.64 -36.03
N LEU A 70 -0.99 -50.88 -37.11
CA LEU A 70 -0.61 -49.47 -37.10
C LEU A 70 -1.91 -48.66 -37.15
N PHE A 71 -2.09 -47.74 -36.22
CA PHE A 71 -3.31 -46.95 -36.10
C PHE A 71 -3.03 -45.46 -35.91
N GLY A 72 -4.02 -44.65 -36.27
CA GLY A 72 -4.09 -43.23 -35.92
C GLY A 72 -5.25 -43.00 -34.97
N GLU A 73 -5.07 -42.08 -34.02
CA GLU A 73 -6.10 -41.59 -33.12
C GLU A 73 -6.16 -40.06 -33.19
N ALA A 74 -7.36 -39.51 -33.32
CA ALA A 74 -7.62 -38.09 -33.18
C ALA A 74 -8.67 -37.89 -32.10
N ARG A 75 -8.37 -37.02 -31.13
CA ARG A 75 -9.28 -36.68 -30.03
C ARG A 75 -9.51 -35.19 -29.99
N GLY A 76 -10.75 -34.80 -29.68
CA GLY A 76 -11.09 -33.41 -29.39
C GLY A 76 -12.14 -33.36 -28.29
N LYS A 77 -12.13 -32.25 -27.55
CA LYS A 77 -13.16 -31.98 -26.55
C LYS A 77 -14.38 -31.33 -27.19
N LEU A 78 -15.57 -31.82 -26.82
CA LEU A 78 -16.86 -31.34 -27.33
C LEU A 78 -17.39 -30.16 -26.50
N PHE A 79 -17.16 -30.21 -25.19
CA PHE A 79 -17.42 -29.14 -24.24
C PHE A 79 -16.47 -29.30 -23.05
N GLU A 80 -15.92 -28.19 -22.60
CA GLU A 80 -15.09 -28.02 -21.41
C GLU A 80 -15.14 -26.52 -21.07
N ASP A 81 -15.16 -26.15 -19.80
CA ASP A 81 -15.36 -24.77 -19.35
C ASP A 81 -14.26 -23.83 -19.89
N ASP A 82 -14.58 -23.09 -20.96
CA ASP A 82 -13.72 -22.09 -21.62
C ASP A 82 -12.35 -22.60 -22.13
N MET A 83 -12.19 -23.91 -22.28
CA MET A 83 -10.96 -24.54 -22.80
C MET A 83 -11.20 -25.22 -24.15
N ARG A 84 -10.16 -25.30 -24.99
CA ARG A 84 -10.21 -26.05 -26.26
C ARG A 84 -8.98 -26.91 -26.40
N GLU A 85 -9.18 -28.18 -26.70
CA GLU A 85 -8.08 -29.13 -26.80
C GLU A 85 -8.26 -30.10 -27.97
N GLY A 86 -7.15 -30.37 -28.64
CA GLY A 86 -7.04 -31.32 -29.72
C GLY A 86 -5.77 -32.14 -29.61
N ASN A 87 -5.90 -33.45 -29.86
CA ASN A 87 -4.80 -34.40 -29.73
C ASN A 87 -4.74 -35.29 -30.98
N PHE A 88 -3.54 -35.50 -31.49
CA PHE A 88 -3.30 -36.40 -32.61
C PHE A 88 -2.18 -37.37 -32.28
N ALA A 89 -2.42 -38.68 -32.44
CA ALA A 89 -1.46 -39.71 -32.12
C ALA A 89 -1.39 -40.80 -33.20
N PHE A 90 -0.21 -41.41 -33.31
CA PHE A 90 0.01 -42.64 -34.06
C PHE A 90 0.55 -43.71 -33.13
N GLY A 91 0.05 -44.93 -33.29
CA GLY A 91 0.46 -46.05 -32.46
C GLY A 91 0.63 -47.34 -33.25
N TYR A 92 1.46 -48.22 -32.71
CA TYR A 92 1.66 -49.57 -33.22
C TYR A 92 1.46 -50.57 -32.09
N ARG A 93 0.68 -51.63 -32.34
CA ARG A 93 0.51 -52.76 -31.43
C ARG A 93 0.83 -54.07 -32.13
N GLN A 94 1.38 -55.01 -31.38
CA GLN A 94 1.68 -56.37 -31.83
C GLN A 94 1.23 -57.40 -30.81
N MET A 95 0.42 -58.35 -31.27
CA MET A 95 0.01 -59.53 -30.53
C MET A 95 1.19 -60.50 -30.38
N GLN A 96 1.40 -60.96 -29.16
CA GLN A 96 2.39 -61.94 -28.77
C GLN A 96 1.71 -63.29 -28.53
N ALA A 97 2.43 -64.38 -28.79
CA ALA A 97 1.92 -65.74 -28.62
C ALA A 97 1.55 -66.08 -27.16
N ASN A 98 2.07 -65.33 -26.19
CA ASN A 98 1.80 -65.51 -24.76
C ASN A 98 0.52 -64.80 -24.28
N GLY A 99 -0.30 -64.26 -25.18
CA GLY A 99 -1.56 -63.59 -24.86
C GLY A 99 -1.48 -62.10 -24.57
N TRP A 100 -0.29 -61.49 -24.70
CA TRP A 100 -0.08 -60.05 -24.53
C TRP A 100 -0.06 -59.31 -25.87
N ASN A 101 -0.48 -58.06 -25.87
CA ASN A 101 -0.32 -57.11 -26.95
C ASN A 101 0.62 -56.02 -26.45
N VAL A 102 1.75 -55.86 -27.10
CA VAL A 102 2.73 -54.81 -26.76
C VAL A 102 2.62 -53.71 -27.78
N GLY A 103 2.62 -52.46 -27.33
CA GLY A 103 2.55 -51.31 -28.21
C GLY A 103 3.29 -50.09 -27.69
N PHE A 104 3.48 -49.14 -28.60
CA PHE A 104 3.98 -47.82 -28.32
C PHE A 104 3.23 -46.80 -29.19
N TRP A 105 3.19 -45.56 -28.73
CA TRP A 105 2.54 -44.47 -29.46
C TRP A 105 3.25 -43.15 -29.20
N GLY A 106 3.06 -42.21 -30.12
CA GLY A 106 3.51 -40.83 -30.00
C GLY A 106 2.51 -39.88 -30.63
N GLY A 107 2.43 -38.66 -30.10
CA GLY A 107 1.43 -37.69 -30.50
C GLY A 107 1.80 -36.25 -30.20
N TYR A 108 0.91 -35.36 -30.63
CA TYR A 108 1.00 -33.92 -30.51
C TYR A 108 -0.32 -33.36 -30.00
N ASP A 109 -0.21 -32.49 -29.00
CA ASP A 109 -1.30 -31.95 -28.21
C ASP A 109 -1.30 -30.44 -28.29
N ILE A 110 -2.49 -29.85 -28.44
CA ILE A 110 -2.69 -28.41 -28.44
C ILE A 110 -3.84 -28.06 -27.51
N ARG A 111 -3.62 -27.08 -26.63
CA ARG A 111 -4.63 -26.62 -25.65
C ARG A 111 -4.68 -25.10 -25.65
N GLU A 112 -5.86 -24.54 -25.87
CA GLU A 112 -6.19 -23.17 -25.48
C GLU A 112 -6.71 -23.20 -24.04
N SER A 113 -6.01 -22.54 -23.12
CA SER A 113 -6.38 -22.51 -21.71
C SER A 113 -7.59 -21.61 -21.47
N GLN A 114 -8.18 -21.70 -20.28
CA GLN A 114 -9.26 -20.84 -19.81
C GLN A 114 -8.88 -19.34 -19.80
N PHE A 115 -7.57 -19.04 -19.91
CA PHE A 115 -7.04 -17.69 -19.98
C PHE A 115 -6.76 -17.21 -21.41
N GLY A 116 -7.05 -18.04 -22.43
CA GLY A 116 -6.80 -17.73 -23.84
C GLY A 116 -5.36 -17.96 -24.29
N ASN A 117 -4.52 -18.60 -23.47
CA ASN A 117 -3.14 -18.95 -23.84
C ASN A 117 -3.11 -20.29 -24.59
N ALA A 118 -2.26 -20.39 -25.60
CA ALA A 118 -2.11 -21.63 -26.37
C ALA A 118 -0.85 -22.39 -25.93
N PHE A 119 -1.01 -23.63 -25.51
CA PHE A 119 0.09 -24.55 -25.18
C PHE A 119 0.16 -25.69 -26.17
N HIS A 120 1.40 -26.11 -26.45
CA HIS A 120 1.73 -27.18 -27.36
C HIS A 120 2.56 -28.23 -26.62
N GLN A 121 2.24 -29.50 -26.77
CA GLN A 121 2.91 -30.57 -26.04
C GLN A 121 3.17 -31.78 -26.96
N LEU A 122 4.35 -32.38 -26.80
CA LEU A 122 4.64 -33.71 -27.33
C LEU A 122 4.33 -34.75 -26.26
N ALA A 123 3.66 -35.82 -26.66
CA ALA A 123 3.34 -36.91 -25.75
C ALA A 123 3.63 -38.27 -26.39
N GLY A 124 3.86 -39.27 -25.55
CA GLY A 124 4.04 -40.64 -26.02
C GLY A 124 3.99 -41.63 -24.88
N GLY A 125 3.84 -42.90 -25.22
CA GLY A 125 3.68 -43.94 -24.22
C GLY A 125 3.91 -45.34 -24.74
N ILE A 126 3.90 -46.28 -23.80
CA ILE A 126 4.04 -47.71 -24.02
C ILE A 126 2.89 -48.44 -23.35
N GLU A 127 2.45 -49.55 -23.96
CA GLU A 127 1.34 -50.35 -23.48
C GLU A 127 1.67 -51.85 -23.55
N ALA A 128 1.22 -52.60 -22.54
CA ALA A 128 1.11 -54.05 -22.55
C ALA A 128 -0.31 -54.44 -22.13
N LEU A 129 -1.09 -54.98 -23.06
CA LEU A 129 -2.51 -55.29 -22.86
C LEU A 129 -2.74 -56.79 -23.03
N SER A 130 -3.45 -57.44 -22.12
CA SER A 130 -3.84 -58.86 -22.24
C SER A 130 -5.34 -59.02 -22.00
N ASP A 131 -5.85 -60.24 -21.97
CA ASP A 131 -7.23 -60.48 -21.54
C ASP A 131 -7.48 -60.00 -20.10
N ARG A 132 -6.52 -60.19 -19.19
CA ARG A 132 -6.71 -59.96 -17.74
C ARG A 132 -6.03 -58.71 -17.19
N TRP A 133 -4.94 -58.27 -17.81
CA TRP A 133 -4.07 -57.24 -17.27
C TRP A 133 -3.73 -56.18 -18.31
N ASP A 134 -3.62 -54.95 -17.82
CA ASP A 134 -3.27 -53.76 -18.58
C ASP A 134 -2.09 -53.10 -17.89
N VAL A 135 -1.06 -52.71 -18.63
CA VAL A 135 0.02 -51.89 -18.12
C VAL A 135 0.25 -50.77 -19.12
N ARG A 136 0.27 -49.54 -18.64
CA ARG A 136 0.48 -48.34 -19.47
C ARG A 136 1.40 -47.37 -18.76
N ALA A 137 2.20 -46.66 -19.54
CA ALA A 137 3.01 -45.55 -19.06
C ALA A 137 3.12 -44.50 -20.15
N ASN A 138 2.95 -43.24 -19.78
CA ASN A 138 2.89 -42.10 -20.69
C ASN A 138 3.80 -40.97 -20.19
N ALA A 139 4.34 -40.16 -21.10
CA ALA A 139 5.17 -39.01 -20.80
C ALA A 139 4.77 -37.80 -21.67
N TYR A 140 4.92 -36.61 -21.09
CA TYR A 140 4.41 -35.35 -21.61
C TYR A 140 5.48 -34.25 -21.53
N LEU A 141 5.74 -33.60 -22.66
CA LEU A 141 6.77 -32.56 -22.80
C LEU A 141 6.19 -31.31 -23.48
N PRO A 142 5.87 -30.25 -22.72
CA PRO A 142 5.51 -28.96 -23.28
C PRO A 142 6.62 -28.39 -24.18
N LEU A 143 6.23 -27.78 -25.29
CA LEU A 143 7.12 -27.10 -26.23
C LEU A 143 7.25 -25.60 -25.91
N ASN A 144 6.17 -25.01 -25.42
CA ASN A 144 6.15 -23.74 -24.71
C ASN A 144 5.68 -24.00 -23.28
N ASP A 145 6.43 -23.49 -22.31
CA ASP A 145 6.25 -23.81 -20.90
C ASP A 145 5.78 -22.61 -20.06
N SER A 146 5.66 -21.41 -20.65
CA SER A 146 5.17 -20.20 -19.97
C SER A 146 4.50 -19.19 -20.93
N GLU A 147 3.39 -18.61 -20.50
CA GLU A 147 2.66 -17.50 -21.15
C GLU A 147 2.19 -16.48 -20.09
N THR A 148 2.34 -15.18 -20.36
CA THR A 148 1.99 -14.14 -19.37
C THR A 148 0.49 -13.87 -19.30
N LEU A 149 -0.10 -14.05 -18.12
CA LEU A 149 -1.50 -13.73 -17.83
C LEU A 149 -1.72 -12.26 -17.56
N SER A 150 -0.85 -11.66 -16.74
CA SER A 150 -0.94 -10.24 -16.42
C SER A 150 0.38 -9.69 -15.93
N SER A 151 0.55 -8.37 -16.10
CA SER A 151 1.64 -7.63 -15.48
C SER A 151 1.13 -6.29 -14.99
N PHE A 152 1.59 -5.88 -13.81
CA PHE A 152 1.26 -4.57 -13.25
C PHE A 152 2.41 -4.04 -12.39
N THR A 153 2.44 -2.71 -12.27
CA THR A 153 3.44 -1.98 -11.51
C THR A 153 2.77 -1.21 -10.39
N SER A 154 3.24 -1.39 -9.16
CA SER A 154 2.84 -0.58 -7.99
C SER A 154 3.97 0.36 -7.57
N LEU A 155 3.58 1.56 -7.13
CA LEU A 155 4.48 2.61 -6.65
C LEU A 155 4.16 2.93 -5.19
N ALA A 156 5.19 3.04 -4.36
CA ALA A 156 5.08 3.55 -3.00
C ALA A 156 6.16 4.61 -2.77
N SER A 157 5.80 5.75 -2.18
CA SER A 157 6.73 6.83 -1.86
C SER A 157 6.68 7.15 -0.36
N PHE A 158 7.85 7.32 0.24
CA PHE A 158 8.02 7.74 1.63
C PHE A 158 8.89 8.99 1.67
N HIS A 159 8.52 9.95 2.52
CA HIS A 159 9.20 11.23 2.65
C HIS A 159 9.71 11.41 4.08
N ALA A 160 10.98 11.77 4.22
CA ALA A 160 11.58 12.09 5.50
C ALA A 160 12.55 13.27 5.36
N VAL A 161 12.73 14.02 6.43
CA VAL A 161 13.73 15.09 6.51
C VAL A 161 14.98 14.51 7.13
N GLU A 162 16.11 14.67 6.47
CA GLU A 162 17.40 14.21 6.98
C GLU A 162 18.37 15.36 7.13
N ILE A 163 19.14 15.35 8.22
CA ILE A 163 20.27 16.23 8.45
C ILE A 163 21.55 15.43 8.21
N ASN A 164 22.42 15.94 7.34
CA ASN A 164 23.74 15.38 7.08
C ASN A 164 24.81 16.48 7.22
N GLY A 165 25.45 16.51 8.39
CA GLY A 165 26.35 17.59 8.77
C GLY A 165 25.60 18.93 8.78
N PRO A 166 26.08 19.96 8.05
CA PRO A 166 25.40 21.25 7.99
C PRO A 166 24.22 21.26 7.00
N ASN A 167 23.93 20.19 6.27
CA ASN A 167 22.88 20.18 5.26
C ASN A 167 21.60 19.54 5.80
N ILE A 168 20.45 20.02 5.33
CA ILE A 168 19.14 19.42 5.56
C ILE A 168 18.42 19.26 4.23
N GLY A 169 17.71 18.14 4.06
CA GLY A 169 16.97 17.89 2.83
C GLY A 169 15.78 16.96 3.04
N LEU A 170 14.80 17.08 2.14
CA LEU A 170 13.68 16.15 2.05
C LEU A 170 14.12 14.97 1.19
N VAL A 171 14.24 13.81 1.81
CA VAL A 171 14.55 12.54 1.15
C VAL A 171 13.25 11.83 0.81
N THR A 172 13.06 11.61 -0.49
CA THR A 172 11.95 10.83 -1.02
C THR A 172 12.46 9.48 -1.49
N THR A 173 12.01 8.40 -0.84
CA THR A 173 12.28 7.03 -1.25
C THR A 173 11.09 6.52 -2.04
N THR A 174 11.30 6.19 -3.32
CA THR A 174 10.28 5.59 -4.18
C THR A 174 10.62 4.13 -4.45
N THR A 175 9.67 3.24 -4.14
CA THR A 175 9.74 1.81 -4.41
C THR A 175 8.82 1.48 -5.57
N VAL A 176 9.40 0.85 -6.60
CA VAL A 176 8.69 0.32 -7.76
C VAL A 176 8.68 -1.19 -7.67
N THR A 177 7.51 -1.79 -7.62
CA THR A 177 7.33 -3.25 -7.62
C THR A 177 6.60 -3.65 -8.89
N ASN A 178 7.27 -4.45 -9.73
CA ASN A 178 6.67 -5.07 -10.90
C ASN A 178 6.24 -6.49 -10.52
N THR A 179 4.96 -6.80 -10.74
CA THR A 179 4.41 -8.14 -10.56
C THR A 179 4.02 -8.69 -11.91
N VAL A 180 4.47 -9.91 -12.21
CA VAL A 180 4.09 -10.67 -13.40
C VAL A 180 3.46 -11.96 -12.93
N ILE A 181 2.32 -12.32 -13.53
CA ILE A 181 1.65 -13.59 -13.32
C ILE A 181 1.73 -14.34 -14.65
N ASP A 182 2.36 -15.51 -14.64
CA ASP A 182 2.51 -16.38 -15.80
C ASP A 182 1.69 -17.67 -15.59
N GLU A 183 1.11 -18.18 -16.67
CA GLU A 183 0.58 -19.53 -16.76
C GLU A 183 1.68 -20.44 -17.33
N LEU A 184 1.90 -21.57 -16.67
CA LEU A 184 2.98 -22.51 -16.96
C LEU A 184 2.39 -23.83 -17.42
N ALA A 185 2.95 -24.42 -18.48
CA ALA A 185 2.65 -25.81 -18.86
C ALA A 185 3.64 -26.77 -18.21
N LEU A 186 3.12 -27.81 -17.58
CA LEU A 186 3.92 -28.74 -16.79
C LEU A 186 4.35 -29.94 -17.66
N ARG A 187 5.61 -30.32 -17.54
CA ARG A 187 6.09 -31.61 -18.06
C ARG A 187 5.76 -32.70 -17.05
N GLY A 188 5.60 -33.94 -17.50
CA GLY A 188 5.29 -35.01 -16.56
C GLY A 188 5.18 -36.39 -17.16
N PHE A 189 4.72 -37.32 -16.34
CA PHE A 189 4.44 -38.70 -16.72
C PHE A 189 3.33 -39.29 -15.86
N ASP A 190 2.68 -40.34 -16.39
CA ASP A 190 1.77 -41.19 -15.64
C ASP A 190 2.03 -42.67 -15.93
N ALA A 191 1.59 -43.53 -15.03
CA ALA A 191 1.56 -44.97 -15.25
C ALA A 191 0.37 -45.61 -14.53
N GLU A 192 -0.20 -46.64 -15.14
CA GLU A 192 -1.38 -47.35 -14.66
C GLU A 192 -1.24 -48.86 -14.86
N ILE A 193 -1.70 -49.64 -13.88
CA ILE A 193 -1.93 -51.07 -13.99
C ILE A 193 -3.42 -51.37 -13.81
N GLY A 194 -3.99 -52.14 -14.74
CA GLY A 194 -5.39 -52.54 -14.74
C GLY A 194 -5.56 -54.04 -14.61
N ALA A 195 -6.62 -54.45 -13.93
CA ALA A 195 -7.02 -55.85 -13.80
C ALA A 195 -8.50 -56.01 -14.18
N LYS A 196 -8.78 -57.04 -14.97
CA LYS A 196 -10.14 -57.53 -15.21
C LYS A 196 -10.64 -58.31 -14.00
N ILE A 197 -11.68 -57.79 -13.35
CA ILE A 197 -12.22 -58.35 -12.10
C ILE A 197 -13.25 -59.45 -12.40
N PHE A 198 -14.13 -59.22 -13.36
CA PHE A 198 -15.02 -60.26 -13.87
C PHE A 198 -15.33 -60.06 -15.36
N SER A 199 -15.50 -61.19 -16.04
CA SER A 199 -16.08 -61.28 -17.38
C SER A 199 -17.00 -62.50 -17.40
N THR A 200 -18.31 -62.29 -17.35
CA THR A 200 -19.30 -63.38 -17.33
C THR A 200 -20.61 -62.92 -17.93
N PRO A 201 -21.43 -63.84 -18.48
CA PRO A 201 -22.83 -63.56 -18.66
C PRO A 201 -23.43 -63.52 -17.25
N LEU A 202 -23.72 -62.34 -16.73
CA LEU A 202 -24.96 -62.22 -15.93
C LEU A 202 -26.00 -62.91 -16.80
N ASP A 203 -26.67 -63.97 -16.32
CA ASP A 203 -27.53 -64.91 -17.07
C ASP A 203 -28.72 -64.20 -17.75
N LEU A 204 -28.38 -63.32 -18.68
CA LEU A 204 -29.13 -62.32 -19.37
C LEU A 204 -28.78 -62.56 -20.83
N SER A 205 -29.79 -62.88 -21.64
CA SER A 205 -29.64 -62.77 -23.09
C SER A 205 -29.28 -61.32 -23.43
N GLY A 206 -28.10 -61.06 -24.00
CA GLY A 206 -27.68 -59.68 -24.25
C GLY A 206 -26.16 -59.47 -24.44
N PRO A 207 -25.67 -58.22 -24.25
CA PRO A 207 -24.29 -57.81 -24.51
C PRO A 207 -23.27 -58.49 -23.58
N SER A 208 -22.00 -58.57 -24.02
CA SER A 208 -20.91 -59.10 -23.18
C SER A 208 -20.47 -58.05 -22.17
N HIS A 209 -20.45 -58.43 -20.88
CA HIS A 209 -20.09 -57.53 -19.77
C HIS A 209 -18.68 -57.78 -19.25
N GLU A 210 -17.98 -56.69 -18.95
CA GLU A 210 -16.64 -56.71 -18.39
C GLU A 210 -16.43 -55.57 -17.39
N LEU A 211 -15.99 -55.92 -16.17
CA LEU A 211 -15.55 -54.94 -15.18
C LEU A 211 -14.03 -54.97 -15.06
N ARG A 212 -13.40 -53.80 -15.20
CA ARG A 212 -11.98 -53.57 -14.96
C ARG A 212 -11.77 -52.55 -13.84
N LEU A 213 -10.73 -52.77 -13.05
CA LEU A 213 -10.23 -51.82 -12.05
C LEU A 213 -8.78 -51.48 -12.36
N TYR A 214 -8.41 -50.24 -12.11
CA TYR A 214 -7.12 -49.66 -12.42
C TYR A 214 -6.57 -48.92 -11.22
N ALA A 215 -5.25 -48.99 -11.06
CA ALA A 215 -4.49 -48.21 -10.09
C ALA A 215 -3.26 -47.61 -10.78
N GLY A 216 -3.02 -46.33 -10.55
CA GLY A 216 -1.95 -45.59 -11.19
C GLY A 216 -1.45 -44.43 -10.35
N ALA A 217 -0.47 -43.73 -10.89
CA ALA A 217 0.07 -42.51 -10.33
C ALA A 217 0.57 -41.58 -11.45
N PHE A 218 0.60 -40.28 -11.16
CA PHE A 218 1.07 -39.24 -12.06
C PHE A 218 2.03 -38.29 -11.35
N HIS A 219 2.89 -37.63 -12.13
CA HIS A 219 3.83 -36.59 -11.66
C HIS A 219 4.03 -35.54 -12.75
N PHE A 220 3.72 -34.28 -12.44
CA PHE A 220 3.93 -33.12 -13.32
C PHE A 220 4.62 -31.98 -12.58
N ASP A 221 5.64 -31.37 -13.19
CA ASP A 221 6.46 -30.31 -12.58
C ASP A 221 6.83 -29.16 -13.53
N HIS A 222 7.22 -28.03 -12.94
CA HIS A 222 7.83 -26.89 -13.63
C HIS A 222 8.89 -26.24 -12.72
N ALA A 223 9.96 -25.68 -13.29
CA ALA A 223 11.08 -25.12 -12.51
C ALA A 223 10.69 -23.89 -11.67
N ASP A 224 9.68 -23.14 -12.14
CA ASP A 224 9.17 -21.93 -11.50
C ASP A 224 7.99 -22.20 -10.55
N LEU A 225 7.59 -23.47 -10.36
CA LEU A 225 6.59 -23.87 -9.38
C LEU A 225 7.26 -24.42 -8.12
N PRO A 226 6.80 -24.05 -6.91
CA PRO A 226 7.37 -24.54 -5.66
C PRO A 226 7.01 -26.01 -5.39
N ASN A 227 5.87 -26.49 -5.92
CA ASN A 227 5.35 -27.83 -5.72
C ASN A 227 4.94 -28.46 -7.06
N SER A 228 5.05 -29.79 -7.14
CA SER A 228 4.63 -30.58 -8.30
C SER A 228 3.18 -31.07 -8.13
N VAL A 229 2.50 -31.34 -9.25
CA VAL A 229 1.20 -32.02 -9.29
C VAL A 229 1.46 -33.52 -9.33
N THR A 230 1.43 -34.17 -8.17
CA THR A 230 1.79 -35.59 -8.00
C THR A 230 0.79 -36.31 -7.15
N GLY A 231 0.36 -37.50 -7.58
CA GLY A 231 -0.44 -38.33 -6.71
C GLY A 231 -1.00 -39.61 -7.33
N PRO A 232 -1.75 -40.39 -6.52
CA PRO A 232 -2.38 -41.63 -6.97
C PRO A 232 -3.66 -41.37 -7.78
N ARG A 233 -4.01 -42.36 -8.60
CA ARG A 233 -5.28 -42.44 -9.35
C ARG A 233 -5.82 -43.87 -9.26
N VAL A 234 -7.13 -44.00 -9.10
CA VAL A 234 -7.85 -45.27 -9.24
C VAL A 234 -9.04 -45.09 -10.16
N ARG A 235 -9.31 -46.09 -11.00
CA ARG A 235 -10.35 -45.99 -12.03
C ARG A 235 -11.05 -47.32 -12.21
N ALA A 236 -12.35 -47.26 -12.48
CA ALA A 236 -13.20 -48.41 -12.70
C ALA A 236 -13.95 -48.25 -14.00
N GLU A 237 -13.98 -49.30 -14.82
CA GLU A 237 -14.70 -49.31 -16.08
C GLU A 237 -15.61 -50.53 -16.18
N TRP A 238 -16.89 -50.30 -16.47
CA TRP A 238 -17.83 -51.34 -16.82
C TRP A 238 -18.18 -51.25 -18.31
N ARG A 239 -17.74 -52.24 -19.08
CA ARG A 239 -17.88 -52.29 -20.54
C ARG A 239 -18.99 -53.26 -20.94
N MET A 240 -19.80 -52.85 -21.91
CA MET A 240 -20.89 -53.62 -22.50
C MET A 240 -20.66 -53.67 -24.02
N ASP A 241 -20.15 -54.79 -24.50
CA ASP A 241 -19.83 -55.01 -25.92
C ASP A 241 -21.08 -55.43 -26.72
N ASP A 242 -21.13 -55.00 -27.99
CA ASP A 242 -22.19 -55.27 -28.96
C ASP A 242 -23.58 -54.82 -28.44
N ILE A 243 -23.65 -53.63 -27.83
CA ILE A 243 -24.85 -53.08 -27.17
C ILE A 243 -25.97 -52.67 -28.14
N ILE A 244 -25.63 -52.43 -29.42
CA ILE A 244 -26.59 -52.15 -30.51
C ILE A 244 -26.46 -53.23 -31.57
N ASP A 245 -27.49 -54.07 -31.71
CA ASP A 245 -27.48 -55.25 -32.59
C ASP A 245 -27.14 -54.94 -34.06
N GLN A 246 -27.64 -53.83 -34.60
CA GLN A 246 -27.40 -53.45 -35.99
C GLN A 246 -25.97 -52.94 -36.22
N TRP A 247 -25.26 -52.57 -35.13
CA TRP A 247 -23.95 -51.95 -35.14
C TRP A 247 -22.96 -52.85 -34.39
N ALA A 248 -22.70 -54.02 -34.97
CA ALA A 248 -21.72 -54.98 -34.49
C ALA A 248 -20.34 -54.32 -34.26
N GLY A 249 -19.78 -54.46 -33.05
CA GLY A 249 -18.60 -53.74 -32.58
C GLY A 249 -18.92 -52.48 -31.75
N SER A 250 -20.20 -52.14 -31.53
CA SER A 250 -20.60 -51.07 -30.63
C SER A 250 -20.26 -51.39 -29.17
N ARG A 251 -19.95 -50.38 -28.36
CA ARG A 251 -19.67 -50.56 -26.93
C ARG A 251 -20.18 -49.39 -26.12
N LEU A 252 -20.82 -49.69 -24.99
CA LEU A 252 -21.06 -48.72 -23.93
C LEU A 252 -20.08 -48.98 -22.79
N THR A 253 -19.37 -47.95 -22.34
CA THR A 253 -18.50 -48.01 -21.17
C THR A 253 -19.01 -47.03 -20.12
N LEU A 254 -19.24 -47.50 -18.90
CA LEU A 254 -19.46 -46.65 -17.73
C LEU A 254 -18.15 -46.56 -16.94
N GLU A 255 -17.81 -45.37 -16.47
CA GLU A 255 -16.51 -45.09 -15.88
C GLU A 255 -16.64 -44.28 -14.58
N ALA A 256 -15.76 -44.57 -13.63
CA ALA A 256 -15.57 -43.78 -12.43
C ALA A 256 -14.07 -43.68 -12.11
N GLU A 257 -13.58 -42.47 -11.83
CA GLU A 257 -12.20 -42.19 -11.45
C GLU A 257 -12.15 -41.43 -10.12
N TYR A 258 -11.15 -41.75 -9.29
CA TYR A 258 -10.73 -40.94 -8.16
C TYR A 258 -9.22 -40.67 -8.24
N SER A 259 -8.83 -39.43 -7.98
CA SER A 259 -7.43 -39.03 -7.86
C SER A 259 -7.24 -38.04 -6.70
N HIS A 260 -6.01 -37.97 -6.19
CA HIS A 260 -5.64 -37.05 -5.13
C HIS A 260 -4.27 -36.46 -5.40
N ASP A 261 -4.10 -35.14 -5.28
CA ASP A 261 -2.79 -34.49 -5.22
C ASP A 261 -2.79 -33.26 -4.31
N GLN A 262 -1.61 -32.79 -3.93
CA GLN A 262 -1.46 -31.70 -2.94
C GLN A 262 -1.94 -30.33 -3.41
N LEU A 263 -2.13 -30.13 -4.72
CA LEU A 263 -2.51 -28.84 -5.29
C LEU A 263 -4.01 -28.77 -5.60
N ARG A 264 -4.61 -29.91 -5.97
CA ARG A 264 -6.02 -30.00 -6.41
C ARG A 264 -6.92 -30.78 -5.45
N ASP A 265 -6.36 -31.28 -4.35
CA ASP A 265 -7.02 -32.14 -3.36
C ASP A 265 -7.68 -33.37 -4.01
N ASP A 266 -8.82 -33.82 -3.47
CA ASP A 266 -9.58 -34.96 -3.98
C ASP A 266 -10.38 -34.59 -5.23
N ARG A 267 -10.25 -35.41 -6.28
CA ARG A 267 -11.05 -35.32 -7.50
C ARG A 267 -11.77 -36.62 -7.78
N VAL A 268 -13.06 -36.51 -8.09
CA VAL A 268 -13.91 -37.64 -8.50
C VAL A 268 -14.55 -37.31 -9.84
N GLU A 269 -14.50 -38.25 -10.77
CA GLU A 269 -15.16 -38.15 -12.07
C GLU A 269 -16.00 -39.41 -12.33
N VAL A 270 -17.19 -39.23 -12.89
CA VAL A 270 -18.06 -40.32 -13.34
C VAL A 270 -18.59 -40.01 -14.73
N GLY A 271 -18.61 -41.01 -15.61
CA GLY A 271 -18.98 -40.78 -17.01
C GLY A 271 -19.41 -42.02 -17.77
N ALA A 272 -19.75 -41.79 -19.03
CA ALA A 272 -20.09 -42.83 -19.98
C ALA A 272 -19.52 -42.52 -21.37
N ARG A 273 -19.11 -43.58 -22.07
CA ARG A 273 -18.59 -43.51 -23.45
C ARG A 273 -19.35 -44.48 -24.35
N LEU A 274 -19.80 -44.00 -25.50
CA LEU A 274 -20.45 -44.81 -26.53
C LEU A 274 -19.54 -44.90 -27.76
N ARG A 275 -19.05 -46.11 -28.03
CA ARG A 275 -18.26 -46.44 -29.22
C ARG A 275 -19.14 -46.99 -30.32
N LEU A 276 -18.97 -46.45 -31.52
CA LEU A 276 -19.68 -46.77 -32.75
C LEU A 276 -18.68 -47.17 -33.84
N PRO A 277 -18.74 -48.40 -34.38
CA PRO A 277 -17.87 -48.84 -35.46
C PRO A 277 -18.30 -48.27 -36.81
N PHE A 278 -17.33 -47.97 -37.66
CA PHE A 278 -17.55 -47.54 -39.05
C PHE A 278 -17.43 -48.72 -40.02
N GLY A 279 -18.13 -48.62 -41.15
CA GLY A 279 -18.18 -49.64 -42.21
C GLY A 279 -19.61 -50.05 -42.57
N ASP A 280 -19.76 -50.70 -43.72
CA ASP A 280 -21.03 -51.34 -44.12
C ASP A 280 -21.32 -52.56 -43.23
N SER A 281 -22.56 -53.02 -43.17
CA SER A 281 -22.95 -54.15 -42.31
C SER A 281 -22.15 -55.44 -42.56
N GLY A 282 -21.53 -55.59 -43.74
CA GLY A 282 -20.68 -56.72 -44.09
C GLY A 282 -19.20 -56.58 -43.71
N THR A 283 -18.72 -55.38 -43.35
CA THR A 283 -17.32 -55.14 -42.94
C THR A 283 -17.17 -54.88 -41.44
N ARG A 284 -18.29 -54.71 -40.72
CA ARG A 284 -18.32 -54.61 -39.25
C ARG A 284 -18.04 -55.97 -38.61
N VAL A 285 -17.12 -55.98 -37.65
CA VAL A 285 -16.74 -57.18 -36.90
C VAL A 285 -17.34 -57.09 -35.51
N ALA A 286 -18.20 -58.05 -35.15
CA ALA A 286 -18.78 -58.11 -33.81
C ALA A 286 -17.69 -58.41 -32.78
N SER A 287 -17.70 -57.75 -31.62
CA SER A 287 -16.69 -57.97 -30.58
C SER A 287 -16.63 -59.45 -30.16
N ARG A 288 -17.78 -60.13 -30.09
CA ARG A 288 -17.87 -61.58 -29.80
C ARG A 288 -17.18 -62.50 -30.82
N SER A 289 -16.87 -62.01 -32.02
CA SER A 289 -16.19 -62.80 -33.06
C SER A 289 -14.66 -62.73 -32.97
N LEU A 290 -14.14 -61.84 -32.13
CA LEU A 290 -12.72 -61.71 -31.83
C LEU A 290 -12.38 -62.44 -30.53
N THR A 291 -11.19 -63.04 -30.46
CA THR A 291 -10.62 -63.49 -29.18
C THR A 291 -10.45 -62.31 -28.24
N ALA A 292 -10.35 -62.60 -26.94
CA ALA A 292 -10.15 -61.53 -25.96
C ALA A 292 -8.89 -60.71 -26.24
N GLN A 293 -7.78 -61.35 -26.64
CA GLN A 293 -6.56 -60.65 -27.03
C GLN A 293 -6.75 -59.79 -28.29
N GLU A 294 -7.47 -60.27 -29.30
CA GLU A 294 -7.72 -59.51 -30.53
C GLU A 294 -8.57 -58.27 -30.30
N ARG A 295 -9.58 -58.32 -29.42
CA ARG A 295 -10.37 -57.13 -29.05
C ARG A 295 -9.49 -56.00 -28.53
N ARG A 296 -8.49 -56.37 -27.71
CA ARG A 296 -7.56 -55.42 -27.07
C ARG A 296 -6.70 -54.63 -28.06
N MET A 297 -6.54 -55.10 -29.29
CA MET A 297 -5.74 -54.41 -30.32
C MET A 297 -6.40 -53.11 -30.82
N SER A 298 -7.73 -53.01 -30.69
CA SER A 298 -8.54 -51.86 -31.13
C SER A 298 -8.98 -50.93 -29.99
N GLU A 299 -8.42 -51.09 -28.80
CA GLU A 299 -8.70 -50.19 -27.67
C GLU A 299 -8.17 -48.78 -27.95
N GLY A 300 -8.82 -47.75 -27.41
CA GLY A 300 -8.28 -46.39 -27.49
C GLY A 300 -6.96 -46.30 -26.72
N LEU A 301 -6.18 -45.26 -26.99
CA LEU A 301 -5.09 -44.87 -26.11
C LEU A 301 -5.66 -44.37 -24.77
N GLU A 302 -5.01 -44.77 -23.69
CA GLU A 302 -5.33 -44.30 -22.33
C GLU A 302 -4.15 -43.46 -21.83
N ARG A 303 -4.39 -42.17 -21.64
CA ARG A 303 -3.41 -41.15 -21.28
C ARG A 303 -4.14 -39.94 -20.72
N ASP A 304 -3.42 -39.06 -20.04
CA ASP A 304 -3.90 -37.72 -19.79
C ASP A 304 -4.01 -36.96 -21.11
N THR A 305 -5.20 -36.49 -21.42
CA THR A 305 -5.46 -35.76 -22.66
C THR A 305 -5.21 -34.28 -22.50
N ASP A 306 -5.05 -33.83 -21.26
CA ASP A 306 -4.99 -32.45 -20.87
C ASP A 306 -3.55 -31.99 -20.72
N ILE A 307 -3.20 -30.89 -21.39
CA ILE A 307 -1.98 -30.16 -21.02
C ILE A 307 -2.19 -29.58 -19.62
N VAL A 308 -1.51 -30.15 -18.62
CA VAL A 308 -1.56 -29.69 -17.24
C VAL A 308 -0.91 -28.32 -17.15
N THR A 309 -1.67 -27.31 -16.71
CA THR A 309 -1.17 -25.94 -16.46
C THR A 309 -1.32 -25.51 -15.01
N ASN A 310 -0.54 -24.52 -14.59
CA ASN A 310 -0.64 -23.85 -13.29
C ASN A 310 -0.10 -22.41 -13.38
N THR A 311 -0.33 -21.58 -12.37
CA THR A 311 0.12 -20.18 -12.37
C THR A 311 1.28 -19.92 -11.43
N ALA A 312 2.24 -19.09 -11.84
CA ALA A 312 3.31 -18.59 -10.99
C ALA A 312 3.29 -17.05 -10.94
N THR A 313 3.67 -16.48 -9.80
CA THR A 313 3.79 -15.02 -9.62
C THR A 313 5.24 -14.65 -9.34
N THR A 314 5.79 -13.76 -10.16
CA THR A 314 7.14 -13.21 -10.02
C THR A 314 7.07 -11.73 -9.65
N GLN A 315 7.79 -11.33 -8.60
CA GLN A 315 7.90 -9.93 -8.18
C GLN A 315 9.34 -9.43 -8.25
N THR A 316 9.54 -8.28 -8.88
CA THR A 316 10.82 -7.56 -8.87
C THR A 316 10.61 -6.18 -8.26
N THR A 317 11.40 -5.85 -7.23
CA THR A 317 11.32 -4.56 -6.53
C THR A 317 12.61 -3.78 -6.70
N THR A 318 12.51 -2.50 -7.03
CA THR A 318 13.64 -1.55 -7.09
C THR A 318 13.29 -0.32 -6.26
N ALA A 319 14.27 0.22 -5.53
CA ALA A 319 14.11 1.45 -4.75
C ALA A 319 15.08 2.52 -5.25
N GLY A 320 14.60 3.77 -5.31
CA GLY A 320 15.40 4.94 -5.62
C GLY A 320 15.15 6.05 -4.60
N THR A 321 16.20 6.81 -4.28
CA THR A 321 16.14 7.95 -3.36
C THR A 321 16.45 9.24 -4.11
N ALA A 322 15.65 10.27 -3.88
CA ALA A 322 15.92 11.62 -4.33
C ALA A 322 15.93 12.57 -3.13
N THR A 323 16.89 13.48 -3.08
CA THR A 323 16.97 14.50 -2.04
C THR A 323 16.77 15.87 -2.67
N GLU A 324 15.92 16.68 -2.05
CA GLU A 324 15.74 18.09 -2.41
C GLU A 324 15.94 19.01 -1.21
N ALA A 325 16.19 20.29 -1.49
CA ALA A 325 16.27 21.32 -0.46
C ALA A 325 14.89 21.53 0.21
N VAL A 326 14.92 22.00 1.45
CA VAL A 326 13.72 22.31 2.23
C VAL A 326 13.69 23.77 2.66
N GLU A 327 12.49 24.25 2.93
CA GLU A 327 12.22 25.56 3.52
C GLU A 327 11.27 25.45 4.72
N ASP A 328 11.30 26.43 5.60
CA ASP A 328 10.31 26.58 6.66
C ASP A 328 8.92 26.84 6.06
N ALA A 329 7.95 25.98 6.37
CA ALA A 329 6.62 26.09 5.76
C ALA A 329 5.83 27.34 6.21
N LYS A 330 6.19 27.98 7.34
CA LYS A 330 5.53 29.19 7.87
C LYS A 330 6.15 30.47 7.35
N THR A 331 7.47 30.55 7.23
CA THR A 331 8.16 31.79 6.80
C THR A 331 8.57 31.77 5.33
N GLY A 332 8.69 30.59 4.71
CA GLY A 332 9.27 30.42 3.37
C GLY A 332 10.80 30.55 3.35
N VAL A 333 11.45 30.54 4.52
CA VAL A 333 12.92 30.60 4.60
C VAL A 333 13.49 29.25 4.16
N ARG A 334 14.17 29.25 3.02
CA ARG A 334 14.95 28.09 2.56
C ARG A 334 16.09 27.81 3.54
N PHE A 335 16.32 26.54 3.85
CA PHE A 335 17.43 26.08 4.68
C PHE A 335 18.59 25.61 3.81
N ASP A 336 19.58 26.49 3.63
CA ASP A 336 20.86 26.15 3.02
C ASP A 336 21.85 25.57 4.04
N ARG A 337 21.59 25.79 5.33
CA ARG A 337 22.42 25.30 6.42
C ARG A 337 21.63 25.01 7.69
N VAL A 338 22.05 23.99 8.41
CA VAL A 338 21.71 23.73 9.80
C VAL A 338 22.90 24.06 10.70
N ALA A 339 22.64 24.74 11.81
CA ALA A 339 23.60 24.93 12.89
C ALA A 339 22.96 24.53 14.22
N THR A 340 23.77 24.03 15.15
CA THR A 340 23.29 23.61 16.47
C THR A 340 24.03 24.40 17.56
N VAL A 341 23.32 24.77 18.62
CA VAL A 341 23.86 25.38 19.83
C VAL A 341 23.24 24.73 21.06
N ASP A 342 24.00 24.62 22.14
CA ASP A 342 23.54 24.11 23.44
C ASP A 342 24.00 25.03 24.58
N GLY A 343 23.73 24.66 25.83
CA GLY A 343 24.11 25.42 27.03
C GLY A 343 25.61 25.68 27.21
N THR A 344 26.49 25.08 26.40
CA THR A 344 27.94 25.36 26.38
C THR A 344 28.35 26.41 25.35
N GLY A 345 27.43 26.79 24.46
CA GLY A 345 27.66 27.71 23.35
C GLY A 345 26.98 29.08 23.50
N ASP A 346 27.03 29.85 22.41
CA ASP A 346 26.43 31.18 22.31
C ASP A 346 25.56 31.25 21.04
N LEU A 347 24.24 31.44 21.21
CA LEU A 347 23.30 31.42 20.09
C LEU A 347 23.54 32.60 19.14
N THR A 348 23.96 33.77 19.63
CA THR A 348 24.30 34.92 18.79
C THR A 348 25.44 34.61 17.82
N THR A 349 26.50 33.96 18.29
CA THR A 349 27.66 33.55 17.49
C THR A 349 27.28 32.46 16.51
N THR A 350 26.51 31.46 16.94
CA THR A 350 25.99 30.40 16.06
C THR A 350 25.11 30.98 14.96
N SER A 351 24.18 31.87 15.30
CA SER A 351 23.31 32.56 14.35
C SER A 351 24.11 33.37 13.34
N SER A 352 25.10 34.14 13.79
CA SER A 352 25.93 34.96 12.91
C SER A 352 26.78 34.11 11.97
N ALA A 353 27.34 33.00 12.46
CA ALA A 353 28.12 32.07 11.65
C ALA A 353 27.24 31.30 10.65
N ALA A 354 26.00 30.97 11.04
CA ALA A 354 24.99 30.28 10.23
C ALA A 354 24.39 31.17 9.14
N GLY A 355 24.42 32.49 9.28
CA GLY A 355 23.96 33.46 8.27
C GLY A 355 22.46 33.30 7.94
N GLY A 356 21.97 34.08 6.98
CA GLY A 356 20.61 33.89 6.48
C GLY A 356 20.41 32.53 5.81
N ASN A 357 19.15 32.17 5.57
CA ASN A 357 18.75 30.88 5.00
C ASN A 357 19.19 29.69 5.86
N SER A 358 19.03 29.80 7.18
CA SER A 358 19.50 28.77 8.10
C SER A 358 18.46 28.30 9.11
N LEU A 359 18.48 27.01 9.40
CA LEU A 359 17.84 26.43 10.57
C LEU A 359 18.87 26.38 11.71
N ILE A 360 18.55 27.00 12.83
CA ILE A 360 19.33 26.95 14.06
C ILE A 360 18.58 26.08 15.05
N ILE A 361 19.19 24.98 15.46
CA ILE A 361 18.65 24.07 16.48
C ILE A 361 19.30 24.43 17.82
N ALA A 362 18.48 24.84 18.79
CA ALA A 362 18.92 25.05 20.16
C ALA A 362 18.58 23.81 21.01
N ASP A 363 19.59 23.12 21.51
CA ASP A 363 19.45 21.90 22.31
C ASP A 363 19.64 22.19 23.81
N GLY A 364 18.59 21.95 24.60
CA GLY A 364 18.61 22.11 26.06
C GLY A 364 19.30 20.98 26.82
N SER A 365 19.81 19.94 26.15
CA SER A 365 20.42 18.78 26.80
C SER A 365 21.65 19.11 27.65
N ALA A 366 22.37 20.19 27.32
CA ALA A 366 23.56 20.66 28.03
C ALA A 366 23.27 21.81 29.03
N GLY A 367 22.01 22.07 29.37
CA GLY A 367 21.59 23.15 30.27
C GLY A 367 21.20 24.43 29.55
N ASP A 368 21.01 25.51 30.32
CA ASP A 368 20.51 26.79 29.82
C ASP A 368 21.52 27.50 28.92
N ILE A 369 21.04 28.12 27.84
CA ILE A 369 21.83 29.03 27.00
C ILE A 369 21.75 30.42 27.64
N VAL A 370 22.82 30.83 28.30
CA VAL A 370 22.84 32.06 29.12
C VAL A 370 23.45 33.23 28.36
N GLY A 371 22.81 34.40 28.43
CA GLY A 371 23.34 35.65 27.87
C GLY A 371 22.36 36.34 26.93
N ALA A 372 22.77 37.47 26.34
CA ALA A 372 21.98 38.13 25.29
C ALA A 372 22.01 37.30 24.02
N GLN A 373 20.85 36.88 23.53
CA GLN A 373 20.75 36.11 22.31
C GLN A 373 20.19 36.98 21.18
N THR A 374 20.82 36.92 20.01
CA THR A 374 20.38 37.65 18.82
C THR A 374 20.27 36.70 17.65
N LEU A 375 19.12 36.73 16.97
CA LEU A 375 18.92 36.10 15.67
C LEU A 375 19.07 37.11 14.54
N GLN A 376 19.68 36.65 13.46
CA GLN A 376 19.72 37.36 12.18
C GLN A 376 18.40 37.14 11.41
N GLY A 377 18.24 37.86 10.30
CA GLY A 377 17.12 37.65 9.38
C GLY A 377 17.27 36.36 8.58
N ASP A 378 16.15 35.89 8.04
CA ASP A 378 16.07 34.65 7.24
C ASP A 378 16.53 33.41 8.03
N GLN A 379 16.07 33.29 9.28
CA GLN A 379 16.45 32.19 10.16
C GLN A 379 15.26 31.58 10.90
N THR A 380 15.32 30.27 11.09
CA THR A 380 14.43 29.55 12.00
C THR A 380 15.22 29.10 13.21
N LEU A 381 14.85 29.56 14.41
CA LEU A 381 15.31 29.01 15.69
C LEU A 381 14.31 27.96 16.16
N GLN A 382 14.73 26.71 16.20
CA GLN A 382 13.92 25.58 16.67
C GLN A 382 14.54 24.96 17.92
N GLY A 383 13.76 24.81 18.97
CA GLY A 383 14.19 24.07 20.16
C GLY A 383 14.27 22.56 19.90
N GLY A 384 15.22 21.88 20.51
CA GLY A 384 15.33 20.42 20.47
C GLY A 384 14.03 19.77 20.94
N GLY A 385 13.60 18.70 20.27
CA GLY A 385 12.32 18.02 20.53
C GLY A 385 11.07 18.79 20.08
N ALA A 386 11.19 20.05 19.65
CA ALA A 386 10.07 20.77 19.04
C ALA A 386 9.88 20.34 17.59
N THR A 387 8.65 20.45 17.09
CA THR A 387 8.29 20.11 15.70
C THR A 387 7.91 21.36 14.93
N ILE A 388 8.47 21.51 13.72
CA ILE A 388 8.02 22.48 12.73
C ILE A 388 7.62 21.76 11.45
N GLN A 389 6.85 22.43 10.60
CA GLN A 389 6.60 21.96 9.24
C GLN A 389 7.68 22.49 8.30
N VAL A 390 8.27 21.60 7.51
CA VAL A 390 9.18 21.97 6.42
C VAL A 390 8.58 21.56 5.09
N ARG A 391 8.90 22.31 4.03
CA ARG A 391 8.39 22.09 2.68
C ARG A 391 9.54 21.78 1.73
N GLY A 392 9.40 20.75 0.91
CA GLY A 392 10.30 20.51 -0.22
C GLY A 392 10.21 21.64 -1.24
N VAL A 393 11.34 22.25 -1.59
CA VAL A 393 11.38 23.45 -2.46
C VAL A 393 10.92 23.14 -3.90
N THR A 394 11.13 21.92 -4.37
CA THR A 394 10.75 21.50 -5.73
C THR A 394 9.39 20.80 -5.73
N SER A 395 9.17 19.86 -4.80
CA SER A 395 7.94 19.07 -4.76
C SER A 395 6.75 19.78 -4.11
N GLY A 396 7.00 20.78 -3.26
CA GLY A 396 5.98 21.43 -2.43
C GLY A 396 5.43 20.56 -1.28
N ILE A 397 5.95 19.34 -1.11
CA ILE A 397 5.52 18.39 -0.08
C ILE A 397 5.86 18.95 1.30
N VAL A 398 4.88 18.95 2.21
CA VAL A 398 5.05 19.39 3.59
C VAL A 398 5.18 18.17 4.49
N VAL A 399 6.20 18.16 5.34
CA VAL A 399 6.44 17.12 6.35
C VAL A 399 6.76 17.76 7.69
N ASP A 400 6.38 17.07 8.76
CA ASP A 400 6.77 17.47 10.11
C ASP A 400 8.24 17.09 10.37
N PHE A 401 9.00 18.06 10.87
CA PHE A 401 10.39 17.89 11.27
C PHE A 401 10.55 18.18 12.76
N THR A 402 10.88 17.15 13.53
CA THR A 402 11.22 17.26 14.95
C THR A 402 12.73 17.38 15.11
N ALA A 403 13.20 18.50 15.67
CA ALA A 403 14.62 18.70 15.89
C ALA A 403 15.17 17.70 16.92
N PRO A 404 16.39 17.16 16.74
CA PRO A 404 17.07 16.38 17.78
C PRO A 404 17.35 17.24 19.02
N GLY A 405 17.52 16.58 20.16
CA GLY A 405 17.83 17.23 21.44
C GLY A 405 16.61 17.40 22.34
N ALA A 406 16.77 18.25 23.36
CA ALA A 406 15.73 18.60 24.32
C ALA A 406 15.35 20.09 24.20
N ARG A 407 14.17 20.43 24.71
CA ARG A 407 13.66 21.81 24.68
C ARG A 407 14.63 22.74 25.42
N PRO A 408 15.12 23.82 24.80
CA PRO A 408 16.10 24.70 25.41
C PRO A 408 15.47 25.79 26.26
N THR A 409 16.20 26.22 27.29
CA THR A 409 15.96 27.48 28.01
C THR A 409 16.98 28.52 27.57
N LEU A 410 16.50 29.67 27.10
CA LEU A 410 17.29 30.88 26.89
C LEU A 410 17.13 31.74 28.15
N ALA A 411 18.20 31.88 28.93
CA ALA A 411 18.16 32.54 30.22
C ALA A 411 18.97 33.83 30.21
N ARG A 412 18.40 34.89 30.81
CA ARG A 412 19.12 36.14 30.96
C ARG A 412 18.80 36.87 32.25
N GLY A 413 19.85 37.39 32.90
CA GLY A 413 19.75 38.35 34.00
C GLY A 413 19.32 39.75 33.55
N ALA A 414 19.15 40.67 34.51
CA ALA A 414 18.76 42.05 34.26
C ALA A 414 19.68 42.76 33.26
N ARG A 415 19.13 43.78 32.58
CA ARG A 415 19.78 44.86 31.82
C ARG A 415 19.90 44.74 30.30
N ASP A 416 19.37 43.69 29.66
CA ASP A 416 19.09 43.63 28.20
C ASP A 416 18.10 42.49 27.88
N GLU A 417 17.68 42.40 26.60
CA GLU A 417 16.65 41.49 26.11
C GLU A 417 17.12 40.03 26.12
N ILE A 418 16.22 39.08 26.36
CA ILE A 418 16.57 37.64 26.35
C ILE A 418 16.86 37.19 24.92
N LEU A 419 15.92 37.48 23.99
CA LEU A 419 16.06 37.19 22.57
C LEU A 419 15.73 38.42 21.72
N ARG A 420 16.70 38.84 20.91
CA ARG A 420 16.57 39.92 19.93
C ARG A 420 16.43 39.37 18.52
N ILE A 421 15.38 39.80 17.82
CA ILE A 421 15.18 39.56 16.39
C ILE A 421 15.63 40.80 15.63
N SER A 422 16.73 40.69 14.89
CA SER A 422 17.36 41.85 14.26
C SER A 422 16.81 42.20 12.87
N ALA A 423 16.08 41.29 12.21
CA ALA A 423 15.58 41.46 10.85
C ALA A 423 14.35 40.59 10.55
N SER A 424 13.88 40.60 9.30
CA SER A 424 12.68 39.90 8.82
C SER A 424 12.89 38.39 8.62
N ASN A 425 11.78 37.69 8.35
CA ASN A 425 11.74 36.26 8.01
C ASN A 425 12.36 35.39 9.11
N THR A 426 11.87 35.56 10.32
CA THR A 426 12.37 34.82 11.49
C THR A 426 11.27 33.94 12.06
N HIS A 427 11.56 32.67 12.31
CA HIS A 427 10.65 31.77 13.03
C HIS A 427 11.31 31.29 14.32
N ILE A 428 10.59 31.39 15.43
CA ILE A 428 11.02 30.89 16.72
C ILE A 428 10.00 29.84 17.14
N ALA A 429 10.45 28.61 17.30
CA ALA A 429 9.60 27.46 17.59
C ALA A 429 10.13 26.68 18.79
N GLY A 430 9.30 26.52 19.81
CA GLY A 430 9.54 25.52 20.84
C GLY A 430 10.70 25.81 21.79
N VAL A 431 10.86 27.07 22.22
CA VAL A 431 11.90 27.49 23.17
C VAL A 431 11.29 28.09 24.44
N ASP A 432 11.99 27.98 25.57
CA ASP A 432 11.63 28.66 26.80
C ASP A 432 12.56 29.87 27.01
N LEU A 433 12.01 31.02 27.40
CA LEU A 433 12.74 32.25 27.69
C LEU A 433 12.49 32.63 29.14
N VAL A 434 13.58 32.79 29.90
CA VAL A 434 13.52 33.07 31.33
C VAL A 434 14.31 34.34 31.66
N GLY A 435 13.60 35.33 32.17
CA GLY A 435 14.19 36.55 32.73
C GLY A 435 14.46 36.42 34.22
N ASP A 436 15.01 37.47 34.82
CA ASP A 436 15.30 37.51 36.26
C ASP A 436 14.24 38.23 37.10
N GLY A 437 13.18 38.75 36.46
CA GLY A 437 12.06 39.40 37.13
C GLY A 437 12.40 40.77 37.69
N THR A 438 13.61 41.27 37.46
CA THR A 438 14.06 42.53 38.00
C THR A 438 13.43 43.68 37.22
N VAL A 439 12.34 44.23 37.77
CA VAL A 439 11.72 45.45 37.27
C VAL A 439 12.53 46.66 37.72
N VAL A 440 13.60 46.97 36.99
CA VAL A 440 14.29 48.27 37.09
C VAL A 440 13.91 49.14 35.90
N PRO A 441 13.71 50.45 36.07
CA PRO A 441 13.52 51.35 34.94
C PRO A 441 14.66 51.18 33.94
N PHE A 442 14.32 51.00 32.66
CA PHE A 442 15.29 50.80 31.57
C PHE A 442 16.11 49.50 31.71
N SER A 443 15.50 48.42 32.20
CA SER A 443 16.16 47.13 32.26
C SER A 443 16.30 46.50 30.88
N ASN A 444 15.53 46.95 29.88
CA ASN A 444 15.47 46.37 28.54
C ASN A 444 15.28 44.84 28.59
N ASN A 445 14.76 44.26 29.69
CA ASN A 445 14.66 42.82 29.86
C ASN A 445 13.33 42.32 29.27
N ASP A 446 13.18 42.53 27.97
CA ASP A 446 12.10 41.96 27.18
C ASP A 446 12.37 40.47 26.93
N GLY A 447 11.31 39.65 26.91
CA GLY A 447 11.41 38.26 26.49
C GLY A 447 11.88 38.14 25.05
N ILE A 448 11.07 38.66 24.14
CA ILE A 448 11.42 38.77 22.72
C ILE A 448 11.32 40.22 22.29
N TYR A 449 12.39 40.75 21.73
CA TYR A 449 12.44 42.08 21.14
C TYR A 449 12.51 42.01 19.62
N ILE A 450 11.57 42.67 18.96
CA ILE A 450 11.47 42.70 17.49
C ILE A 450 11.88 44.07 16.98
N HIS A 451 12.97 44.09 16.20
CA HIS A 451 13.54 45.32 15.65
C HIS A 451 12.61 46.04 14.66
N SER A 452 12.88 47.33 14.43
CA SER A 452 12.01 48.18 13.62
C SER A 452 12.09 47.77 12.16
N GLY A 453 10.94 47.68 11.50
CA GLY A 453 10.86 47.21 10.12
C GLY A 453 10.97 45.69 9.94
N ALA A 454 11.14 44.90 11.01
CA ALA A 454 11.20 43.44 10.90
C ALA A 454 9.81 42.87 10.59
N THR A 455 9.68 42.18 9.46
CA THR A 455 8.43 41.62 8.96
C THR A 455 8.49 40.09 8.86
N ASN A 456 7.33 39.43 8.73
CA ASN A 456 7.24 37.96 8.63
C ASN A 456 7.94 37.23 9.80
N VAL A 457 7.73 37.73 11.02
CA VAL A 457 8.21 37.06 12.24
C VAL A 457 7.14 36.08 12.73
N LYS A 458 7.54 34.86 13.09
CA LYS A 458 6.66 33.81 13.61
C LYS A 458 7.18 33.38 14.98
N ILE A 459 6.33 33.39 15.99
CA ILE A 459 6.65 32.97 17.37
C ILE A 459 5.63 31.90 17.73
N ASP A 460 6.10 30.67 17.90
CA ASP A 460 5.22 29.51 18.06
C ASP A 460 5.69 28.56 19.16
N ALA A 461 4.75 28.10 19.99
CA ALA A 461 5.04 27.16 21.07
C ALA A 461 6.16 27.65 22.00
N VAL A 462 6.17 28.96 22.30
CA VAL A 462 7.17 29.62 23.14
C VAL A 462 6.63 29.85 24.55
N THR A 463 7.48 29.63 25.56
CA THR A 463 7.20 30.04 26.94
C THR A 463 8.07 31.23 27.29
N ILE A 464 7.48 32.31 27.82
CA ILE A 464 8.21 33.45 28.36
C ILE A 464 7.83 33.60 29.82
N THR A 465 8.83 33.55 30.70
CA THR A 465 8.63 33.63 32.16
C THR A 465 9.54 34.69 32.75
N ASN A 466 9.01 35.48 33.68
CA ASN A 466 9.79 36.36 34.55
C ASN A 466 10.58 37.45 33.79
N ALA A 467 10.03 37.96 32.67
CA ALA A 467 10.63 39.07 31.93
C ALA A 467 10.51 40.39 32.72
N GLY A 468 11.63 41.09 32.95
CA GLY A 468 11.66 42.32 33.74
C GLY A 468 10.92 43.51 33.09
N GLU A 469 10.77 43.51 31.76
CA GLU A 469 9.92 44.46 31.03
C GLU A 469 8.73 43.75 30.38
N HIS A 470 8.71 43.65 29.04
CA HIS A 470 7.58 43.08 28.30
C HIS A 470 7.85 41.60 28.01
N GLY A 471 6.79 40.81 27.81
CA GLY A 471 6.96 39.46 27.28
C GLY A 471 7.48 39.52 25.85
N ILE A 472 6.71 40.13 24.96
CA ILE A 472 7.08 40.38 23.57
C ILE A 472 6.95 41.87 23.27
N TYR A 473 8.03 42.48 22.81
CA TYR A 473 8.11 43.89 22.47
C TYR A 473 8.36 44.08 20.97
N LEU A 474 7.38 44.66 20.28
CA LEU A 474 7.47 45.04 18.88
C LEU A 474 7.71 46.53 18.81
N THR A 475 8.83 46.91 18.19
CA THR A 475 9.11 48.32 17.88
C THR A 475 8.21 48.83 16.73
N ARG A 476 8.59 49.88 16.00
CA ARG A 476 7.74 50.43 14.93
C ARG A 476 7.89 49.67 13.62
N HIS A 477 6.81 49.60 12.83
CA HIS A 477 6.81 48.97 11.50
C HIS A 477 7.15 47.48 11.49
N ALA A 478 6.87 46.78 12.59
CA ALA A 478 7.13 45.36 12.75
C ALA A 478 5.87 44.53 12.48
N SER A 479 6.06 43.29 12.04
CA SER A 479 4.96 42.33 11.94
C SER A 479 5.30 40.97 12.53
N ALA A 480 4.41 40.42 13.35
CA ALA A 480 4.61 39.10 13.95
C ALA A 480 3.30 38.30 14.08
N ASP A 481 3.38 36.98 13.92
CA ASP A 481 2.33 36.06 14.34
C ASP A 481 2.79 35.30 15.57
N ILE A 482 2.05 35.46 16.67
CA ILE A 482 2.31 34.85 17.97
C ILE A 482 1.25 33.77 18.19
N SER A 483 1.68 32.53 18.37
CA SER A 483 0.77 31.38 18.53
C SER A 483 1.23 30.37 19.57
N ASN A 484 0.27 29.65 20.16
CA ASN A 484 0.51 28.49 21.01
C ASN A 484 1.45 28.77 22.20
N SER A 485 1.45 29.99 22.71
CA SER A 485 2.49 30.47 23.63
C SER A 485 1.96 30.67 25.05
N LEU A 486 2.87 30.64 26.02
CA LEU A 486 2.61 31.00 27.41
C LEU A 486 3.49 32.18 27.78
N ILE A 487 2.89 33.29 28.19
CA ILE A 487 3.60 34.48 28.69
C ILE A 487 3.18 34.68 30.14
N THR A 488 4.14 34.60 31.07
CA THR A 488 3.85 34.67 32.49
C THR A 488 4.85 35.54 33.26
N GLN A 489 4.35 36.22 34.30
CA GLN A 489 5.16 37.00 35.24
C GLN A 489 6.01 38.10 34.56
N THR A 490 5.38 38.98 33.78
CA THR A 490 6.08 40.10 33.13
C THR A 490 5.99 41.40 33.95
N GLY A 491 7.08 42.16 34.01
CA GLY A 491 7.13 43.44 34.73
C GLY A 491 6.24 44.54 34.12
N ARG A 492 5.96 44.44 32.82
CA ARG A 492 5.09 45.34 32.03
C ARG A 492 4.10 44.51 31.21
N GLN A 493 3.73 44.98 30.01
CA GLN A 493 2.78 44.28 29.15
C GLN A 493 3.31 42.93 28.66
N ALA A 494 2.46 41.91 28.63
CA ALA A 494 2.78 40.62 28.03
C ALA A 494 3.14 40.75 26.54
N VAL A 495 2.38 41.56 25.80
CA VAL A 495 2.68 41.90 24.39
C VAL A 495 2.53 43.40 24.21
N TYR A 496 3.54 44.07 23.63
CA TYR A 496 3.49 45.49 23.35
C TYR A 496 3.98 45.80 21.94
N GLY A 497 3.10 46.33 21.09
CA GLY A 497 3.47 47.00 19.85
C GLY A 497 3.53 48.52 20.00
N VAL A 498 4.66 49.14 19.68
CA VAL A 498 4.85 50.60 19.80
C VAL A 498 4.00 51.39 18.80
N GLY A 499 3.87 50.92 17.57
CA GLY A 499 3.00 51.53 16.56
C GLY A 499 3.40 51.20 15.12
N ASN A 500 2.48 51.42 14.17
CA ASN A 500 2.62 51.02 12.77
C ASN A 500 2.87 49.51 12.61
N ASN A 501 2.29 48.69 13.48
CA ASN A 501 2.56 47.26 13.51
C ASN A 501 1.40 46.45 12.94
N THR A 502 1.71 45.28 12.37
CA THR A 502 0.70 44.27 12.02
C THR A 502 1.00 42.99 12.76
N PHE A 503 0.20 42.62 13.75
CA PHE A 503 0.48 41.40 14.50
C PHE A 503 -0.75 40.62 14.92
N THR A 504 -0.56 39.31 15.04
CA THR A 504 -1.58 38.37 15.50
C THR A 504 -1.15 37.77 16.83
N VAL A 505 -2.09 37.65 17.78
CA VAL A 505 -1.91 36.84 18.98
C VAL A 505 -3.00 35.78 18.99
N SER A 506 -2.61 34.51 18.97
CA SER A 506 -3.53 33.38 18.85
C SER A 506 -3.21 32.25 19.81
N ASN A 507 -4.21 31.54 20.33
CA ASN A 507 -4.05 30.37 21.20
C ASN A 507 -2.94 30.56 22.27
N THR A 508 -3.02 31.68 23.00
CA THR A 508 -1.95 32.13 23.90
C THR A 508 -2.49 32.38 25.29
N ASN A 509 -1.78 31.91 26.30
CA ASN A 509 -2.11 32.13 27.69
C ASN A 509 -1.21 33.23 28.26
N ILE A 510 -1.82 34.25 28.85
CA ILE A 510 -1.15 35.37 29.51
C ILE A 510 -1.55 35.33 30.98
N VAL A 511 -0.58 35.13 31.88
CA VAL A 511 -0.85 34.94 33.32
C VAL A 511 0.07 35.80 34.17
N ASP A 512 -0.47 36.52 35.14
CA ASP A 512 0.31 37.31 36.11
C ASP A 512 1.26 38.34 35.43
N ALA A 513 0.85 38.86 34.27
CA ALA A 513 1.54 39.94 33.56
C ALA A 513 1.08 41.28 34.12
N SER A 514 1.99 42.25 34.34
CA SER A 514 1.60 43.57 34.86
C SER A 514 0.50 44.24 34.02
N GLY A 515 0.58 44.14 32.69
CA GLY A 515 -0.52 44.41 31.77
C GLY A 515 -0.62 43.32 30.70
N GLY A 516 -1.73 43.27 29.97
CA GLY A 516 -1.91 42.27 28.92
C GLY A 516 -1.28 42.69 27.59
N ILE A 517 -2.14 43.02 26.62
CA ILE A 517 -1.74 43.38 25.26
C ILE A 517 -1.88 44.89 25.08
N ARG A 518 -0.81 45.57 24.66
CA ARG A 518 -0.84 46.99 24.31
C ARG A 518 -0.58 47.18 22.81
N ILE A 519 -1.52 47.85 22.18
CA ILE A 519 -1.54 48.16 20.75
C ILE A 519 -1.29 49.64 20.59
N GLY A 520 -0.09 49.99 20.14
CA GLY A 520 0.31 51.36 19.84
C GLY A 520 -0.43 51.96 18.64
N GLU A 521 0.00 53.15 18.25
CA GLU A 521 -0.66 53.93 17.19
C GLU A 521 -0.60 53.23 15.81
N GLN A 522 -1.59 53.47 14.95
CA GLN A 522 -1.57 53.08 13.53
C GLN A 522 -1.33 51.59 13.27
N SER A 523 -1.85 50.70 14.13
CA SER A 523 -1.58 49.27 14.06
C SER A 523 -2.80 48.47 13.61
N ASP A 524 -2.58 47.34 12.93
CA ASP A 524 -3.62 46.38 12.56
C ASP A 524 -3.38 45.07 13.31
N VAL A 525 -4.27 44.72 14.23
CA VAL A 525 -4.04 43.64 15.20
C VAL A 525 -5.22 42.69 15.24
N THR A 526 -4.90 41.40 15.23
CA THR A 526 -5.88 40.34 15.47
C THR A 526 -5.53 39.58 16.74
N VAL A 527 -6.49 39.41 17.64
CA VAL A 527 -6.36 38.62 18.87
C VAL A 527 -7.43 37.54 18.87
N SER A 528 -7.04 36.29 19.01
CA SER A 528 -7.97 35.16 18.97
C SER A 528 -7.60 34.06 19.96
N ASP A 529 -8.57 33.47 20.65
CA ASP A 529 -8.31 32.31 21.51
C ASP A 529 -7.22 32.62 22.57
N VAL A 530 -7.35 33.76 23.24
CA VAL A 530 -6.40 34.22 24.26
C VAL A 530 -7.05 34.18 25.63
N GLU A 531 -6.40 33.51 26.58
CA GLU A 531 -6.75 33.57 28.00
C GLU A 531 -5.80 34.54 28.71
N LEU A 532 -6.35 35.61 29.27
CA LEU A 532 -5.61 36.59 30.06
C LEU A 532 -6.09 36.55 31.50
N ARG A 533 -5.19 36.30 32.44
CA ARG A 533 -5.48 36.27 33.87
C ARG A 533 -4.53 37.12 34.69
N ASN A 534 -5.09 37.82 35.68
CA ASN A 534 -4.37 38.58 36.70
C ASN A 534 -3.45 39.65 36.10
N ALA A 535 -4.04 40.62 35.39
CA ALA A 535 -3.33 41.78 34.89
C ALA A 535 -3.69 43.04 35.70
N PRO A 536 -2.92 43.45 36.72
CA PRO A 536 -3.31 44.55 37.61
C PRO A 536 -3.53 45.89 36.90
N TRP A 537 -2.92 46.09 35.73
CA TRP A 537 -3.22 47.20 34.81
C TRP A 537 -4.28 46.78 33.78
N ASP A 538 -4.17 47.24 32.54
CA ASP A 538 -5.18 46.98 31.53
C ASP A 538 -4.92 45.63 30.83
N GLY A 539 -6.00 44.88 30.58
CA GLY A 539 -5.94 43.63 29.83
C GLY A 539 -5.65 43.86 28.36
N LEU A 540 -6.39 44.75 27.71
CA LEU A 540 -6.14 45.19 26.33
C LEU A 540 -6.14 46.71 26.26
N THR A 541 -5.01 47.31 25.89
CA THR A 541 -4.90 48.76 25.65
C THR A 541 -4.77 49.07 24.17
N ILE A 542 -5.56 50.01 23.66
CA ILE A 542 -5.57 50.41 22.26
C ILE A 542 -5.33 51.92 22.13
N PHE A 543 -4.35 52.30 21.30
CA PHE A 543 -4.01 53.68 20.96
C PHE A 543 -4.50 54.05 19.55
N ARG A 544 -4.33 55.32 19.20
CA ARG A 544 -4.96 55.98 18.04
C ARG A 544 -4.73 55.32 16.69
N GLU A 545 -5.70 55.51 15.80
CA GLU A 545 -5.64 55.13 14.37
C GLU A 545 -5.41 53.63 14.13
N SER A 546 -5.78 52.79 15.09
CA SER A 546 -5.56 51.34 15.04
C SER A 546 -6.85 50.57 14.71
N THR A 547 -6.70 49.47 13.99
CA THR A 547 -7.76 48.49 13.74
C THR A 547 -7.47 47.25 14.57
N VAL A 548 -8.43 46.85 15.41
CA VAL A 548 -8.24 45.75 16.36
C VAL A 548 -9.42 44.81 16.30
N ARG A 549 -9.14 43.53 16.00
CA ARG A 549 -10.14 42.47 15.91
C ARG A 549 -9.89 41.44 16.99
N VAL A 550 -10.83 41.27 17.90
CA VAL A 550 -10.72 40.34 19.03
C VAL A 550 -11.83 39.30 18.95
N SER A 551 -11.47 38.02 19.05
CA SER A 551 -12.43 36.92 19.14
C SER A 551 -12.04 35.90 20.19
N ARG A 552 -13.00 35.33 20.92
CA ARG A 552 -12.72 34.24 21.89
C ARG A 552 -11.59 34.57 22.87
N MET A 553 -11.56 35.81 23.35
CA MET A 553 -10.63 36.24 24.39
C MET A 553 -11.34 36.23 25.75
N SER A 554 -10.71 35.65 26.77
CA SER A 554 -11.20 35.74 28.15
C SER A 554 -10.27 36.61 28.99
N PHE A 555 -10.85 37.59 29.67
CA PHE A 555 -10.16 38.46 30.62
C PHE A 555 -10.60 38.10 32.03
N GLU A 556 -9.68 37.71 32.90
CA GLU A 556 -9.96 37.38 34.29
C GLU A 556 -9.08 38.20 35.23
N ASN A 557 -9.71 39.00 36.10
CA ASN A 557 -9.04 39.84 37.11
C ASN A 557 -8.06 40.88 36.53
N GLY A 558 -8.37 42.17 36.65
CA GLY A 558 -7.43 43.21 36.27
C GLY A 558 -7.78 44.63 36.66
N GLY A 559 -7.12 45.60 36.01
CA GLY A 559 -7.44 47.02 36.09
C GLY A 559 -8.64 47.35 35.21
N HIS A 560 -8.38 47.64 33.93
CA HIS A 560 -9.39 47.62 32.89
C HIS A 560 -9.40 46.27 32.16
N GLY A 561 -10.57 45.77 31.74
CA GLY A 561 -10.60 44.67 30.78
C GLY A 561 -10.06 45.14 29.42
N ILE A 562 -10.73 46.13 28.86
CA ILE A 562 -10.35 46.82 27.62
C ILE A 562 -10.28 48.33 27.88
N PHE A 563 -9.20 48.97 27.44
CA PHE A 563 -8.99 50.41 27.53
C PHE A 563 -8.60 51.01 26.18
N ILE A 564 -9.39 51.98 25.72
CA ILE A 564 -9.13 52.74 24.50
C ILE A 564 -8.85 54.18 24.91
N ASP A 565 -7.62 54.62 24.69
CA ASP A 565 -7.12 55.89 25.24
C ASP A 565 -7.28 57.07 24.26
N ASP A 566 -7.21 56.81 22.95
CA ASP A 566 -7.01 57.84 21.93
C ASP A 566 -7.92 57.62 20.70
N GLN A 567 -7.77 58.46 19.68
CA GLN A 567 -8.77 58.65 18.62
C GLN A 567 -8.65 57.72 17.40
N GLY A 568 -9.73 57.56 16.64
CA GLY A 568 -9.69 56.93 15.32
C GLY A 568 -9.50 55.41 15.35
N VAL A 569 -9.99 54.75 16.40
CA VAL A 569 -9.88 53.29 16.57
C VAL A 569 -11.08 52.57 15.96
N ASP A 570 -10.83 51.52 15.19
CA ASP A 570 -11.84 50.55 14.77
C ASP A 570 -11.67 49.26 15.58
N PHE A 571 -12.62 48.98 16.48
CA PHE A 571 -12.54 47.89 17.44
C PHE A 571 -13.71 46.91 17.27
N SER A 572 -13.37 45.63 17.09
CA SER A 572 -14.33 44.54 17.13
C SER A 572 -14.03 43.53 18.23
N LEU A 573 -15.07 43.10 18.94
CA LEU A 573 -15.00 42.11 20.01
C LEU A 573 -16.13 41.10 19.86
N THR A 574 -15.77 39.83 19.63
CA THR A 574 -16.74 38.76 19.38
C THR A 574 -16.46 37.55 20.26
N ASP A 575 -17.49 36.86 20.71
CA ASP A 575 -17.41 35.60 21.48
C ASP A 575 -16.42 35.64 22.67
N SER A 576 -16.26 36.80 23.31
CA SER A 576 -15.26 37.05 24.36
C SER A 576 -15.90 37.18 25.74
N ALA A 577 -15.12 36.99 26.80
CA ALA A 577 -15.63 36.95 28.18
C ALA A 577 -14.88 37.89 29.12
N LEU A 578 -15.61 38.61 29.98
CA LEU A 578 -15.06 39.34 31.13
C LEU A 578 -15.41 38.60 32.43
N ARG A 579 -14.40 38.30 33.25
CA ARG A 579 -14.50 37.45 34.43
C ARG A 579 -13.78 38.06 35.63
N GLY A 580 -14.28 37.78 36.83
CA GLY A 580 -13.63 38.16 38.08
C GLY A 580 -13.68 39.66 38.37
N THR A 581 -12.63 40.20 39.00
CA THR A 581 -12.63 41.56 39.55
C THR A 581 -11.82 42.54 38.71
N PHE A 582 -12.47 43.60 38.24
CA PHE A 582 -11.83 44.71 37.55
C PHE A 582 -11.80 45.95 38.46
N THR A 583 -10.60 46.40 38.80
CA THR A 583 -10.37 47.55 39.69
C THR A 583 -10.95 48.84 39.11
N PHE A 584 -11.00 48.94 37.77
CA PHE A 584 -11.56 50.07 37.06
C PHE A 584 -12.81 49.66 36.27
N ALA A 585 -12.79 49.68 34.93
CA ALA A 585 -13.97 49.37 34.11
C ALA A 585 -13.77 48.08 33.31
N GLY A 586 -14.87 47.41 32.94
CA GLY A 586 -14.81 46.29 32.00
C GLY A 586 -14.32 46.75 30.63
N ILE A 587 -14.99 47.76 30.08
CA ILE A 587 -14.57 48.51 28.90
C ILE A 587 -14.51 50.00 29.25
N ARG A 588 -13.40 50.65 28.97
CA ARG A 588 -13.26 52.12 29.05
C ARG A 588 -12.87 52.72 27.71
N ASN A 589 -13.60 53.76 27.30
CA ASN A 589 -13.23 54.59 26.16
C ASN A 589 -12.96 56.04 26.60
N MET A 590 -11.80 56.57 26.24
CA MET A 590 -11.45 57.99 26.30
C MET A 590 -11.19 58.61 24.91
N GLY A 591 -11.18 57.78 23.87
CA GLY A 591 -10.91 58.17 22.49
C GLY A 591 -12.09 58.80 21.77
N THR A 592 -11.80 59.69 20.81
CA THR A 592 -12.77 60.24 19.86
C THR A 592 -12.77 59.45 18.55
N ASN A 593 -13.86 59.47 17.76
CA ASN A 593 -13.92 58.76 16.48
C ASN A 593 -13.61 57.24 16.61
N VAL A 594 -14.13 56.62 17.66
CA VAL A 594 -13.97 55.17 17.90
C VAL A 594 -15.20 54.45 17.36
N THR A 595 -14.98 53.34 16.66
CA THR A 595 -16.05 52.47 16.13
C THR A 595 -16.04 51.13 16.87
N PHE A 596 -17.20 50.71 17.36
CA PHE A 596 -17.43 49.45 18.07
C PHE A 596 -18.27 48.50 17.23
N SER A 597 -17.87 47.24 17.22
CA SER A 597 -18.65 46.15 16.62
C SER A 597 -18.44 44.81 17.34
N GLY A 598 -19.38 43.89 17.15
CA GLY A 598 -19.24 42.49 17.58
C GLY A 598 -20.29 42.01 18.58
N THR A 599 -20.41 40.69 18.69
CA THR A 599 -21.52 40.00 19.37
C THR A 599 -21.06 38.73 20.08
N GLY A 600 -21.95 38.08 20.84
CA GLY A 600 -21.65 36.80 21.49
C GLY A 600 -20.78 36.92 22.74
N ASN A 601 -20.56 38.14 23.23
CA ASN A 601 -19.72 38.38 24.40
C ASN A 601 -20.48 38.13 25.71
N THR A 602 -19.75 37.78 26.75
CA THR A 602 -20.31 37.43 28.06
C THR A 602 -19.63 38.19 29.19
N VAL A 603 -20.40 38.49 30.23
CA VAL A 603 -19.89 38.94 31.53
C VAL A 603 -20.28 37.87 32.54
N ASP A 604 -19.29 37.17 33.07
CA ASP A 604 -19.53 36.06 33.99
C ASP A 604 -20.27 36.52 35.24
N ALA A 605 -21.15 35.64 35.75
CA ALA A 605 -21.87 35.88 36.99
C ALA A 605 -20.88 36.12 38.15
N GLY A 606 -20.98 37.28 38.78
CA GLY A 606 -20.08 37.69 39.87
C GLY A 606 -18.89 38.54 39.42
N ALA A 607 -18.76 38.87 38.13
CA ALA A 607 -17.80 39.87 37.69
C ALA A 607 -18.11 41.25 38.32
N THR A 608 -17.07 41.97 38.76
CA THR A 608 -17.21 43.29 39.40
C THR A 608 -16.36 44.34 38.70
N PHE A 609 -16.86 45.58 38.65
CA PHE A 609 -16.22 46.69 37.96
C PHE A 609 -16.26 47.97 38.80
N GLY A 610 -15.12 48.48 39.23
CA GLY A 610 -15.02 49.68 40.07
C GLY A 610 -15.59 50.98 39.47
N LEU A 611 -15.52 51.15 38.15
CA LEU A 611 -16.05 52.28 37.39
C LEU A 611 -17.26 51.89 36.51
N GLY A 612 -17.80 50.69 36.72
CA GLY A 612 -18.88 50.13 35.90
C GLY A 612 -18.39 49.28 34.72
N PHE A 613 -19.31 48.48 34.19
CA PHE A 613 -19.03 47.55 33.10
C PHE A 613 -18.57 48.28 31.81
N CYS A 614 -19.29 49.32 31.41
CA CYS A 614 -18.97 50.12 30.23
C CYS A 614 -18.88 51.61 30.64
N HIS A 615 -17.68 52.19 30.57
CA HIS A 615 -17.38 53.56 30.98
C HIS A 615 -16.83 54.39 29.82
N LEU A 616 -17.72 55.12 29.15
CA LEU A 616 -17.40 55.92 27.98
C LEU A 616 -17.33 57.40 28.36
N VAL A 617 -16.13 57.99 28.27
CA VAL A 617 -15.93 59.43 28.51
C VAL A 617 -16.28 60.23 27.25
N VAL A 618 -16.17 59.59 26.07
CA VAL A 618 -16.44 60.17 24.76
C VAL A 618 -17.37 59.22 23.99
N PRO A 619 -18.33 59.75 23.19
CA PRO A 619 -19.20 58.92 22.36
C PRO A 619 -18.42 58.09 21.34
N VAL A 620 -18.90 56.89 21.08
CA VAL A 620 -18.41 56.00 20.01
C VAL A 620 -19.52 55.79 18.97
N THR A 621 -19.17 55.19 17.84
CA THR A 621 -20.13 54.75 16.81
C THR A 621 -20.25 53.23 16.84
N GLY A 622 -21.46 52.67 16.75
CA GLY A 622 -21.66 51.23 16.80
C GLY A 622 -21.89 50.72 18.22
N THR A 623 -21.64 49.44 18.49
CA THR A 623 -21.92 48.80 19.79
C THR A 623 -21.19 47.46 19.88
N VAL A 624 -20.73 47.09 21.08
CA VAL A 624 -20.36 45.71 21.41
C VAL A 624 -21.48 45.08 22.26
N VAL A 625 -21.99 43.94 21.81
CA VAL A 625 -23.13 43.26 22.46
C VAL A 625 -22.63 42.22 23.46
N PHE A 626 -23.12 42.31 24.70
CA PHE A 626 -22.93 41.31 25.77
C PHE A 626 -24.27 40.78 26.29
N ASP A 627 -24.23 39.61 26.91
CA ASP A 627 -25.37 38.96 27.58
C ASP A 627 -26.02 39.79 28.71
N THR A 628 -25.24 40.64 29.38
CA THR A 628 -25.68 41.50 30.48
C THR A 628 -26.08 42.92 30.04
N GLY A 629 -25.88 43.26 28.76
CA GLY A 629 -26.21 44.57 28.19
C GLY A 629 -25.21 45.03 27.14
N ASN A 630 -25.63 46.00 26.32
CA ASN A 630 -24.77 46.55 25.27
C ASN A 630 -23.79 47.57 25.86
N CYS A 631 -22.54 47.56 25.38
CA CYS A 631 -21.60 48.67 25.56
C CYS A 631 -21.65 49.53 24.27
N PRO A 632 -22.38 50.66 24.31
CA PRO A 632 -22.68 51.47 23.13
C PRO A 632 -21.46 52.23 22.61
#